data_AF-A0A484I9G7-F1
#
_entry.id   AF-A0A484I9G7-F1
#
_cell.length_a   1.000
_cell.length_b   1.000
_cell.length_c   1.000
_cell.angle_alpha   90.00
_cell.angle_beta   90.00
_cell.angle_gamma   90.00
#
_symmetry.space_group_name_H-M   'P 1'
#
loop_
_entity.id
_entity.type
_entity.pdbx_description
1 polymer ?
#
loop_
_entity_poly.entity_id
_entity_poly.type
_entity_poly.pdbx_seq_one_letter_code
_entity_poly.pdbx_strand_id
1 'polypeptide(L)'
;MSETSKTSEKNTDLSTLDLGTMEFMKWLISKETDSGNTLIAVKDYFDNKYVILFDKSILKNVIVAYREGMPYCMTCNTDDCGHVGFAICLKQSYDRNGQLDY
;
A
#
# COMPACT_ATOMS: atom_id res chain seq x y z
N MET A 1 -16.29 -0.72 38.86
CA MET A 1 -16.84 0.43 38.11
C MET A 1 -16.28 0.31 36.71
N SER A 2 -17.15 0.01 35.75
CA SER A 2 -16.77 -0.29 34.37
C SER A 2 -16.58 1.01 33.60
N GLU A 3 -15.37 1.32 33.17
CA GLU A 3 -15.11 2.33 32.15
C GLU A 3 -15.16 1.66 30.79
N THR A 4 -16.35 1.65 30.19
CA THR A 4 -16.49 1.37 28.77
C THR A 4 -16.04 2.62 28.03
N SER A 5 -14.77 2.66 27.64
CA SER A 5 -14.26 3.63 26.67
C SER A 5 -14.96 3.36 25.34
N LYS A 6 -16.08 4.03 25.13
CA LYS A 6 -16.74 4.13 23.83
C LYS A 6 -15.80 4.90 22.93
N THR A 7 -14.96 4.19 22.19
CA THR A 7 -14.29 4.75 21.03
C THR A 7 -15.39 5.18 20.07
N SER A 8 -15.63 6.49 20.03
CA SER A 8 -16.48 7.11 19.03
C SER A 8 -15.86 6.80 17.67
N GLU A 9 -16.44 5.83 16.95
CA GLU A 9 -16.18 5.59 15.54
C GLU A 9 -16.63 6.83 14.77
N LYS A 10 -15.72 7.81 14.70
CA LYS A 10 -15.83 8.90 13.76
C LYS A 10 -15.75 8.24 12.38
N ASN A 11 -16.87 8.14 11.68
CA ASN A 11 -16.93 7.80 10.26
C ASN A 11 -16.19 8.89 9.47
N THR A 12 -14.87 8.90 9.54
CA THR A 12 -14.02 9.56 8.56
C THR A 12 -14.07 8.67 7.33
N ASP A 13 -14.69 9.16 6.26
CA ASP A 13 -14.57 8.53 4.94
C ASP A 13 -13.07 8.35 4.67
N LEU A 14 -12.62 7.10 4.67
CA LEU A 14 -11.24 6.77 4.34
C LEU A 14 -11.02 7.14 2.88
N SER A 15 -9.98 7.92 2.60
CA SER A 15 -9.61 8.19 1.22
C SER A 15 -9.14 6.89 0.55
N THR A 16 -9.16 6.87 -0.78
CA THR A 16 -8.62 5.74 -1.54
C THR A 16 -7.15 5.50 -1.25
N LEU A 17 -6.36 6.56 -0.99
CA LEU A 17 -4.97 6.44 -0.53
C LEU A 17 -4.86 5.78 0.85
N ASP A 18 -5.74 6.12 1.79
CA ASP A 18 -5.74 5.51 3.14
C ASP A 18 -6.01 4.00 3.06
N LEU A 19 -6.91 3.57 2.17
CA LEU A 19 -7.15 2.14 1.92
C LEU A 19 -5.87 1.44 1.42
N GLY A 20 -5.11 2.11 0.55
CA GLY A 20 -3.80 1.62 0.10
C GLY A 20 -2.80 1.45 1.23
N THR A 21 -2.73 2.45 2.13
CA THR A 21 -1.89 2.41 3.34
C THR A 21 -2.28 1.24 4.26
N MET A 22 -3.57 1.03 4.47
CA MET A 22 -4.07 -0.09 5.29
C MET A 22 -3.72 -1.45 4.68
N GLU A 23 -3.87 -1.61 3.37
CA GLU A 23 -3.48 -2.84 2.68
C GLU A 23 -1.97 -3.08 2.72
N PHE A 24 -1.15 -2.03 2.68
CA PHE A 24 0.29 -2.15 2.89
C PHE A 24 0.62 -2.69 4.29
N MET A 25 -0.04 -2.19 5.34
CA MET A 25 0.18 -2.68 6.71
C MET A 25 -0.21 -4.14 6.85
N LYS A 26 -1.35 -4.55 6.28
CA LYS A 26 -1.74 -5.98 6.24
C LYS A 26 -0.72 -6.81 5.48
N TRP A 27 -0.21 -6.32 4.37
CA TRP A 27 0.82 -6.99 3.60
C TRP A 27 2.13 -7.17 4.39
N LEU A 28 2.56 -6.14 5.13
CA LEU A 28 3.73 -6.23 5.98
C LEU A 28 3.58 -7.33 7.03
N ILE A 29 2.43 -7.35 7.74
CA ILE A 29 2.12 -8.40 8.73
C ILE A 29 2.04 -9.78 8.08
N SER A 30 1.45 -9.87 6.89
CA SER A 30 1.31 -11.15 6.17
C SER A 30 2.65 -11.74 5.76
N LYS A 31 3.66 -10.90 5.48
CA LYS A 31 5.03 -11.36 5.19
C LYS A 31 5.72 -11.96 6.40
N GLU A 32 5.36 -11.53 7.59
CA GLU A 32 5.94 -12.06 8.85
C GLU A 32 5.19 -13.32 9.32
N THR A 33 3.90 -13.41 9.01
CA THR A 33 2.99 -14.44 9.56
C THR A 33 2.58 -15.52 8.56
N ASP A 34 2.97 -15.41 7.28
CA ASP A 34 2.51 -16.25 6.16
C ASP A 34 0.97 -16.39 6.07
N SER A 35 0.22 -15.42 6.62
CA SER A 35 -1.23 -15.53 6.81
C SER A 35 -2.06 -15.28 5.55
N GLY A 36 -1.44 -14.86 4.43
CA GLY A 36 -2.07 -14.70 3.11
C GLY A 36 -3.21 -13.65 3.02
N ASN A 37 -3.55 -12.99 4.12
CA ASN A 37 -4.76 -12.17 4.28
C ASN A 37 -4.56 -10.71 3.82
N THR A 38 -4.22 -10.54 2.55
CA THR A 38 -4.03 -9.22 1.91
C THR A 38 -4.77 -9.20 0.59
N LEU A 39 -5.32 -8.06 0.18
CA LEU A 39 -5.90 -7.92 -1.15
C LEU A 39 -4.84 -7.57 -2.19
N ILE A 40 -3.78 -6.90 -1.77
CA ILE A 40 -2.67 -6.50 -2.64
C ILE A 40 -1.41 -7.30 -2.28
N ALA A 41 -0.73 -7.79 -3.31
CA ALA A 41 0.58 -8.42 -3.18
C ALA A 41 1.61 -7.76 -4.10
N VAL A 42 2.85 -7.61 -3.63
CA VAL A 42 3.96 -7.14 -4.48
C VAL A 42 4.45 -8.29 -5.36
N LYS A 43 4.54 -8.04 -6.67
CA LYS A 43 5.08 -8.99 -7.65
C LYS A 43 6.49 -8.62 -8.09
N ASP A 44 6.73 -7.34 -8.34
CA ASP A 44 8.04 -6.83 -8.72
C ASP A 44 8.17 -5.36 -8.29
N TYR A 45 9.39 -4.92 -8.04
CA TYR A 45 9.72 -3.55 -7.64
C TYR A 45 11.03 -3.12 -8.29
N PHE A 46 10.96 -2.11 -9.16
CA PHE A 46 12.13 -1.43 -9.68
C PHE A 46 12.18 -0.03 -9.08
N ASP A 47 13.17 0.18 -8.20
CA ASP A 47 13.38 1.44 -7.52
C ASP A 47 13.34 2.65 -8.46
N ASN A 48 12.61 3.67 -8.01
CA ASN A 48 12.34 4.94 -8.71
C ASN A 48 11.77 4.80 -10.14
N LYS A 49 11.33 3.62 -10.57
CA LYS A 49 10.74 3.39 -11.90
C LYS A 49 9.31 2.91 -11.82
N TYR A 50 9.07 1.75 -11.23
CA TYR A 50 7.73 1.19 -11.11
C TYR A 50 7.64 0.10 -10.03
N VAL A 51 6.42 -0.15 -9.59
CA VAL A 51 6.04 -1.37 -8.86
C VAL A 51 4.96 -2.11 -9.64
N ILE A 52 5.06 -3.43 -9.65
CA ILE A 52 4.00 -4.32 -10.14
C ILE A 52 3.32 -4.93 -8.91
N LEU A 53 2.06 -4.58 -8.72
CA LEU A 53 1.18 -5.11 -7.70
C LEU A 53 0.25 -6.14 -8.33
N PHE A 54 -0.15 -7.17 -7.59
CA PHE A 54 -1.29 -8.01 -7.95
C PHE A 54 -2.44 -7.68 -7.01
N ASP A 55 -3.54 -7.16 -7.57
CA ASP A 55 -4.77 -6.87 -6.83
C ASP A 55 -5.74 -8.04 -6.98
N LYS A 56 -5.99 -8.73 -5.87
CA LYS A 56 -6.89 -9.89 -5.79
C LYS A 56 -8.36 -9.50 -5.95
N SER A 57 -8.73 -8.24 -5.72
CA SER A 57 -10.11 -7.74 -5.85
C SER A 57 -10.53 -7.65 -7.31
N ILE A 58 -9.59 -7.29 -8.19
CA ILE A 58 -9.82 -7.18 -9.64
C ILE A 58 -9.09 -8.27 -10.45
N LEU A 59 -8.37 -9.16 -9.77
CA LEU A 59 -7.58 -10.27 -10.32
C LEU A 59 -6.62 -9.84 -11.45
N LYS A 60 -5.93 -8.71 -11.27
CA LYS A 60 -5.04 -8.13 -12.29
C LYS A 60 -3.71 -7.68 -11.71
N ASN A 61 -2.68 -7.72 -12.56
CA ASN A 61 -1.46 -6.98 -12.32
C ASN A 61 -1.72 -5.49 -12.57
N VAL A 62 -1.34 -4.67 -11.60
CA VAL A 62 -1.43 -3.22 -11.61
C VAL A 62 -0.02 -2.66 -11.60
N ILE A 63 0.25 -1.76 -12.54
CA ILE A 63 1.53 -1.05 -12.61
C ILE A 63 1.34 0.33 -12.01
N VAL A 64 2.12 0.65 -10.98
CA VAL A 64 2.25 2.01 -10.47
C VAL A 64 3.64 2.50 -10.84
N ALA A 65 3.71 3.51 -11.71
CA ALA A 65 4.95 4.09 -12.19
C ALA A 65 5.33 5.30 -11.34
N TYR A 66 6.62 5.54 -11.13
CA TYR A 66 7.13 6.77 -10.53
C TYR A 66 7.62 7.69 -11.64
N ARG A 67 6.88 8.77 -11.92
CA ARG A 67 7.23 9.77 -12.93
C ARG A 67 7.65 11.04 -12.21
N GLU A 68 8.92 11.42 -12.35
CA GLU A 68 9.46 12.63 -11.69
C GLU A 68 9.23 12.62 -10.16
N GLY A 69 9.29 11.43 -9.54
CA GLY A 69 9.05 11.24 -8.12
C GLY A 69 7.57 11.12 -7.73
N MET A 70 6.63 11.36 -8.65
CA MET A 70 5.19 11.23 -8.41
C MET A 70 4.68 9.84 -8.82
N PRO A 71 4.04 9.08 -7.94
CA PRO A 71 3.46 7.79 -8.27
C PRO A 71 2.16 7.94 -9.07
N TYR A 72 1.98 7.09 -10.08
CA TYR A 72 0.81 7.09 -10.94
C TYR A 72 0.36 5.68 -11.26
N CYS A 73 -0.91 5.35 -10.96
CA CYS A 73 -1.47 4.04 -11.25
C CYS A 73 -1.95 3.98 -12.71
N MET A 74 -1.32 3.12 -13.51
CA MET A 74 -1.65 2.95 -14.92
C MET A 74 -3.01 2.26 -15.14
N THR A 75 -3.50 1.51 -14.15
CA THR A 75 -4.79 0.80 -14.23
C THR A 75 -5.97 1.69 -13.85
N CYS A 76 -5.82 2.49 -12.79
CA CYS A 76 -6.85 3.45 -12.37
C CYS A 76 -6.76 4.78 -13.14
N ASN A 77 -5.64 5.02 -13.84
CA ASN A 77 -5.35 6.25 -14.57
C ASN A 77 -5.43 7.51 -13.66
N THR A 78 -4.84 7.41 -12.47
CA THR A 78 -4.84 8.46 -11.44
C THR A 78 -3.63 8.29 -10.52
N ASP A 79 -3.23 9.39 -9.89
CA ASP A 79 -2.28 9.48 -8.77
C ASP A 79 -2.98 9.38 -7.39
N ASP A 80 -4.31 9.28 -7.35
CA ASP A 80 -5.10 9.11 -6.13
C ASP A 80 -5.90 7.80 -6.19
N CYS A 81 -5.27 6.70 -5.79
CA CYS A 81 -5.97 5.44 -5.55
C CYS A 81 -5.25 4.55 -4.52
N GLY A 82 -5.90 3.46 -4.09
CA GLY A 82 -5.31 2.51 -3.15
C GLY A 82 -4.03 1.85 -3.65
N HIS A 83 -3.89 1.62 -4.95
CA HIS A 83 -2.62 1.11 -5.50
C HIS A 83 -1.48 2.12 -5.34
N VAL A 84 -1.78 3.41 -5.51
CA VAL A 84 -0.81 4.49 -5.29
C VAL A 84 -0.44 4.59 -3.81
N GLY A 85 -1.42 4.58 -2.91
CA GLY A 85 -1.18 4.62 -1.46
C GLY A 85 -0.28 3.46 -1.01
N PHE A 86 -0.56 2.24 -1.49
CA PHE A 86 0.28 1.08 -1.25
C PHE A 86 1.71 1.28 -1.78
N ALA A 87 1.84 1.74 -3.03
CA ALA A 87 3.13 1.94 -3.68
C ALA A 87 4.01 2.96 -2.94
N ILE A 88 3.42 4.07 -2.47
CA ILE A 88 4.12 5.08 -1.67
C ILE A 88 4.72 4.46 -0.41
N CYS A 89 3.91 3.73 0.37
CA CYS A 89 4.38 3.08 1.59
C CYS A 89 5.48 2.05 1.30
N LEU A 90 5.33 1.28 0.22
CA LEU A 90 6.33 0.31 -0.21
C LEU A 90 7.67 0.98 -0.52
N LYS A 91 7.66 2.06 -1.31
CA LYS A 91 8.85 2.84 -1.63
C LYS A 91 9.52 3.38 -0.37
N GLN A 92 8.75 4.02 0.52
CA GLN A 92 9.26 4.54 1.80
C GLN A 92 9.88 3.44 2.68
N SER A 93 9.34 2.22 2.63
CA SER A 93 9.91 1.07 3.34
C SER A 93 11.24 0.62 2.75
N TYR A 94 11.37 0.56 1.42
CA TYR A 94 12.63 0.21 0.76
C TYR A 94 13.68 1.30 0.92
N ASP A 95 13.31 2.56 0.77
CA ASP A 95 14.22 3.70 0.94
C ASP A 95 14.81 3.71 2.36
N ARG A 96 14.00 3.41 3.38
CA ARG A 96 14.46 3.31 4.79
C ARG A 96 15.39 2.13 5.01
N ASN A 97 15.08 0.97 4.42
CA ASN A 97 15.86 -0.25 4.63
C ASN A 97 17.17 -0.25 3.83
N GLY A 98 17.20 0.39 2.65
CA GLY A 98 18.42 0.56 1.85
C GLY A 98 19.38 1.61 2.41
N GLN A 99 18.94 2.45 3.35
CA GLN A 99 19.75 3.46 4.02
C GLN A 99 20.58 2.91 5.19
N LEU A 100 20.40 1.63 5.55
CA LEU A 100 21.11 0.97 6.66
C LEU A 100 22.42 0.28 6.24
N ASP A 101 22.79 0.33 4.95
CA ASP A 101 23.98 -0.32 4.38
C ASP A 101 25.20 0.62 4.21
N TYR A 102 25.29 1.72 4.97
CA TYR A 102 26.45 2.64 4.98
C TYR A 102 27.03 2.86 6.37
#